data_AF-A0A935MP65-F1
#
_entry.id   AF-A0A935MP65-F1
#
_cell.length_a   1.000
_cell.length_b   1.000
_cell.length_c   1.000
_cell.angle_alpha   90.00
_cell.angle_beta   90.00
_cell.angle_gamma   90.00
#
_symmetry.space_group_name_H-M   'P 1'
#
loop_
_entity.id
_entity.type
_entity.pdbx_description
1 polymer ?
#
loop_
_entity_poly.entity_id
_entity_poly.type
_entity_poly.pdbx_seq_one_letter_code
_entity_poly.pdbx_strand_id
1 'polypeptide(L)'
;MAQFIKISILGLFFFGLGTTFTRAGDIELGRVNWLRSLKKGQELAKESGKPLLILFQEVPGCSTCKNYGSGPLSHPLLVEAIEQYFIPVCIHNNKNGPDKEALQLFQEASWNNPVIRIVDKNFKDILGRLAGDYSEFGLVSKINAALVVCGIKIPGYLNLLEQEFRVKQFGSSQATFGMYCFWSGEKTFGKLNGVIATNAGFMGGSEVVTIQYDPSKIGLDELIKIGKSQNTADRLFTNENLKNNSIPIKKPSAFRQDPETKYYLYQSDYKYVPMTAMQATKLNAVLGNGLKDDSMLSPKQIQYYNSIKDKDKSKLKNQIGKGLENL
;
A
#
# COMPACT_ATOMS: atom_id res chain seq x y z
N MET A 1 56.29 41.45 -1.16
CA MET A 1 55.84 40.14 -0.61
C MET A 1 54.80 40.41 0.47
N ALA A 2 53.64 39.76 0.37
CA ALA A 2 52.53 39.66 1.33
C ALA A 2 51.73 40.92 1.72
N GLN A 3 50.60 41.10 1.04
CA GLN A 3 49.46 41.95 1.42
C GLN A 3 48.62 41.19 2.46
N PHE A 4 48.41 41.73 3.66
CA PHE A 4 47.50 41.16 4.66
C PHE A 4 46.13 41.83 4.58
N ILE A 5 45.15 41.11 4.03
CA ILE A 5 43.73 41.50 4.06
C ILE A 5 43.14 41.01 5.38
N LYS A 6 42.70 41.94 6.24
CA LYS A 6 41.85 41.62 7.39
C LYS A 6 40.43 41.36 6.89
N ILE A 7 39.99 40.10 6.92
CA ILE A 7 38.59 39.73 6.69
C ILE A 7 37.90 39.65 8.05
N SER A 8 36.99 40.59 8.31
CA SER A 8 36.07 40.54 9.44
C SER A 8 35.06 39.42 9.21
N ILE A 9 35.06 38.40 10.07
CA ILE A 9 34.04 37.35 10.10
C ILE A 9 32.78 37.93 10.71
N LEU A 10 31.83 38.33 9.87
CA LEU A 10 30.46 38.65 10.27
C LEU A 10 29.74 37.32 10.52
N GLY A 11 29.48 37.00 11.79
CA GLY A 11 28.73 35.80 12.18
C GLY A 11 27.29 35.89 11.69
N LEU A 12 26.95 35.14 10.64
CA LEU A 12 25.57 34.84 10.26
C LEU A 12 24.99 33.83 11.24
N PHE A 13 24.25 34.33 12.24
CA PHE A 13 23.35 33.53 13.05
C PHE A 13 22.20 33.02 12.16
N PHE A 14 22.28 31.76 11.73
CA PHE A 14 21.12 31.04 11.24
C PHE A 14 20.16 30.79 12.42
N PHE A 15 19.11 31.60 12.53
CA PHE A 15 17.94 31.24 13.33
C PHE A 15 17.27 30.04 12.66
N GLY A 16 17.57 28.84 13.16
CA GLY A 16 16.81 27.64 12.82
C GLY A 16 15.37 27.82 13.27
N LEU A 17 14.46 28.09 12.33
CA LEU A 17 13.02 27.91 12.52
C LEU A 17 12.79 26.42 12.76
N GLY A 18 12.76 26.01 14.03
CA GLY A 18 12.50 24.64 14.43
C GLY A 18 11.16 24.18 13.86
N THR A 19 11.20 23.27 12.89
CA THR A 19 10.03 22.52 12.46
C THR A 19 9.61 21.61 13.60
N THR A 20 8.54 21.99 14.31
CA THR A 20 7.91 21.13 15.32
C THR A 20 7.04 20.10 14.62
N PHE A 21 7.63 18.95 14.34
CA PHE A 21 6.86 17.74 14.03
C PHE A 21 6.25 17.19 15.32
N THR A 22 5.08 16.55 15.25
CA THR A 22 4.71 15.64 16.34
C THR A 22 5.76 14.57 16.44
N ARG A 23 6.30 14.37 17.64
CA ARG A 23 7.18 13.23 17.91
C ARG A 23 6.36 11.96 17.70
N ALA A 24 6.87 11.02 16.92
CA ALA A 24 6.36 9.65 16.85
C ALA A 24 6.12 9.15 18.29
N GLY A 25 4.86 8.84 18.65
CA GLY A 25 4.52 8.49 20.02
C GLY A 25 3.03 8.39 20.31
N ASP A 26 2.20 9.27 19.74
CA ASP A 26 0.75 9.22 19.93
C ASP A 26 0.15 8.18 18.97
N ILE A 27 -0.41 7.11 19.53
CA ILE A 27 -0.98 5.98 18.77
C ILE A 27 -2.04 6.45 17.77
N GLU A 28 -2.77 7.51 18.10
CA GLU A 28 -3.77 8.19 17.28
C GLU A 28 -3.21 8.70 15.94
N LEU A 29 -1.97 9.16 15.92
CA LEU A 29 -1.35 9.78 14.74
C LEU A 29 -0.65 8.78 13.82
N GLY A 30 -0.50 7.54 14.27
CA GLY A 30 0.19 6.49 13.53
C GLY A 30 1.67 6.79 13.30
N ARG A 31 2.16 6.48 12.09
CA ARG A 31 3.57 6.61 11.71
C ARG A 31 3.84 7.72 10.70
N VAL A 32 2.83 8.50 10.32
CA VAL A 32 2.98 9.66 9.44
C VAL A 32 3.66 10.81 10.19
N ASN A 33 4.61 11.48 9.54
CA ASN A 33 5.26 12.68 10.07
C ASN A 33 4.36 13.91 9.88
N TRP A 34 3.51 14.19 10.88
CA TRP A 34 2.58 15.32 10.84
C TRP A 34 3.21 16.65 11.26
N LEU A 35 2.95 17.69 10.45
CA LEU A 35 3.14 19.07 10.86
C LEU A 35 2.00 19.50 11.80
N ARG A 36 2.33 20.27 12.84
CA ARG A 36 1.37 20.83 13.80
C ARG A 36 0.96 22.28 13.53
N SER A 37 1.33 22.81 12.37
CA SER A 37 1.02 24.18 11.96
C SER A 37 0.43 24.19 10.56
N LEU A 38 -0.85 24.59 10.47
CA LEU A 38 -1.54 24.76 9.19
C LEU A 38 -0.84 25.80 8.31
N LYS A 39 -0.41 26.92 8.90
CA LYS A 39 0.35 27.96 8.20
C LYS A 39 1.65 27.41 7.62
N LYS A 40 2.43 26.66 8.40
CA LYS A 40 3.67 26.07 7.89
C LYS A 40 3.41 25.04 6.79
N GLY A 41 2.35 24.24 6.94
CA GLY A 41 1.90 23.33 5.90
C GLY A 41 1.59 24.05 4.59
N GLN A 42 0.93 25.22 4.67
CA GLN A 42 0.61 26.04 3.49
C GLN A 42 1.86 26.60 2.81
N GLU A 43 2.84 27.08 3.58
CA GLU A 43 4.11 27.57 3.05
C GLU A 43 4.82 26.46 2.25
N LEU A 44 4.91 25.26 2.82
CA LEU A 44 5.53 24.10 2.16
C LEU A 44 4.72 23.62 0.94
N ALA A 45 3.40 23.70 0.98
CA ALA A 45 2.54 23.39 -0.16
C ALA A 45 2.74 24.38 -1.31
N LYS A 46 2.92 25.67 -1.00
CA LYS A 46 3.23 26.71 -2.00
C LYS A 46 4.61 26.49 -2.62
N GLU A 47 5.60 26.10 -1.83
CA GLU A 47 6.97 25.85 -2.28
C GLU A 47 7.10 24.58 -3.13
N SER A 48 6.55 23.47 -2.65
CA SER A 48 6.68 22.15 -3.31
C SER A 48 5.66 21.91 -4.42
N GLY A 49 4.57 22.68 -4.45
CA GLY A 49 3.42 22.44 -5.32
C GLY A 49 2.54 21.26 -4.90
N LYS A 50 2.85 20.57 -3.79
CA LYS A 50 2.04 19.46 -3.29
C LYS A 50 0.77 19.96 -2.59
N PRO A 51 -0.37 19.25 -2.73
CA PRO A 51 -1.55 19.51 -1.90
C PRO A 51 -1.29 19.17 -0.42
N LEU A 52 -2.10 19.74 0.48
CA LEU A 52 -2.10 19.37 1.88
C LEU A 52 -3.04 18.21 2.12
N LEU A 53 -2.62 17.24 2.94
CA LEU A 53 -3.49 16.23 3.53
C LEU A 53 -3.59 16.55 5.01
N ILE A 54 -4.79 16.96 5.43
CA ILE A 54 -5.06 17.46 6.77
C ILE A 54 -5.86 16.41 7.55
N LEU A 55 -5.32 15.98 8.68
CA LEU A 55 -5.98 15.12 9.66
C LEU A 55 -6.54 15.97 10.80
N PHE A 56 -7.86 15.98 10.96
CA PHE A 56 -8.53 16.51 12.16
C PHE A 56 -8.82 15.34 13.08
N GLN A 57 -8.23 15.34 14.28
CA GLN A 57 -8.37 14.22 15.19
C GLN A 57 -8.17 14.60 16.65
N GLU A 58 -8.84 13.87 17.55
CA GLU A 58 -8.67 14.02 19.00
C GLU A 58 -7.35 13.39 19.44
N VAL A 59 -6.52 14.15 20.17
CA VAL A 59 -5.29 13.64 20.77
C VAL A 59 -5.17 14.14 22.23
N PRO A 60 -5.16 13.24 23.23
CA PRO A 60 -5.49 11.81 23.13
C PRO A 60 -6.95 11.62 22.68
N GLY A 61 -7.24 10.52 21.99
CA GLY A 61 -8.54 10.24 21.38
C GLY A 61 -9.15 8.90 21.82
N CYS A 62 -10.38 8.64 21.37
CA CYS A 62 -11.10 7.39 21.64
C CYS A 62 -10.53 6.19 20.86
N SER A 63 -11.09 5.00 21.05
CA SER A 63 -10.66 3.78 20.34
C SER A 63 -10.67 3.93 18.81
N THR A 64 -11.63 4.66 18.23
CA THR A 64 -11.66 4.95 16.80
C THR A 64 -10.40 5.70 16.35
N CYS A 65 -9.97 6.72 17.11
CA CYS A 65 -8.76 7.49 16.82
C CYS A 65 -7.51 6.61 16.90
N LYS A 66 -7.41 5.78 17.95
CA LYS A 66 -6.27 4.87 18.15
C LYS A 66 -6.21 3.77 17.08
N ASN A 67 -7.35 3.25 16.65
CA ASN A 67 -7.43 2.23 15.59
C ASN A 67 -7.12 2.82 14.22
N TYR A 68 -7.55 4.04 13.93
CA TYR A 68 -7.20 4.72 12.69
C TYR A 68 -5.69 5.01 12.62
N GLY A 69 -5.12 5.45 13.74
CA GLY A 69 -3.69 5.65 13.93
C GLY A 69 -2.87 4.37 13.77
N SER A 70 -3.23 3.28 14.47
CA SER A 70 -2.50 2.01 14.45
C SER A 70 -2.74 1.16 13.19
N GLY A 71 -3.83 1.42 12.46
CA GLY A 71 -4.15 0.78 11.19
C GLY A 71 -3.72 1.63 9.99
N PRO A 72 -4.66 2.32 9.29
CA PRO A 72 -4.36 3.05 8.05
C PRO A 72 -3.18 4.02 8.13
N LEU A 73 -3.07 4.80 9.21
CA LEU A 73 -1.99 5.79 9.38
C LEU A 73 -0.65 5.19 9.80
N SER A 74 -0.58 3.87 10.01
CA SER A 74 0.66 3.13 10.30
C SER A 74 1.04 2.14 9.21
N HIS A 75 0.19 1.92 8.20
CA HIS A 75 0.50 1.02 7.11
C HIS A 75 1.67 1.57 6.27
N PRO A 76 2.80 0.86 6.11
CA PRO A 76 4.02 1.43 5.55
C PRO A 76 3.86 2.10 4.17
N LEU A 77 3.10 1.47 3.27
CA LEU A 77 2.86 2.01 1.93
C LEU A 77 1.90 3.21 1.91
N LEU A 78 0.99 3.33 2.88
CA LEU A 78 0.10 4.50 3.00
C LEU A 78 0.86 5.67 3.61
N VAL A 79 1.66 5.41 4.65
CA VAL A 79 2.55 6.42 5.24
C VAL A 79 3.47 7.01 4.18
N GLU A 80 4.14 6.16 3.42
CA GLU A 80 4.99 6.58 2.31
C GLU A 80 4.22 7.41 1.27
N ALA A 81 3.03 6.98 0.86
CA ALA A 81 2.22 7.72 -0.10
C ALA A 81 1.79 9.10 0.43
N ILE A 82 1.39 9.20 1.70
CA ILE A 82 1.01 10.46 2.33
C ILE A 82 2.19 11.43 2.32
N GLU A 83 3.36 10.99 2.75
CA GLU A 83 4.56 11.83 2.85
C GLU A 83 5.16 12.17 1.47
N GLN A 84 4.98 11.29 0.50
CA GLN A 84 5.50 11.50 -0.84
C GLN A 84 4.65 12.48 -1.65
N TYR A 85 3.32 12.37 -1.60
CA TYR A 85 2.45 13.13 -2.50
C TYR A 85 1.78 14.34 -1.85
N PHE A 86 1.80 14.44 -0.52
CA PHE A 86 1.10 15.50 0.21
C PHE A 86 2.04 16.20 1.21
N ILE A 87 1.59 17.34 1.71
CA ILE A 87 2.09 17.96 2.94
C ILE A 87 1.18 17.51 4.09
N PRO A 88 1.63 16.58 4.97
CA PRO A 88 0.79 16.07 6.05
C PRO A 88 0.69 17.07 7.19
N VAL A 89 -0.53 17.50 7.52
CA VAL A 89 -0.81 18.41 8.65
C VAL A 89 -1.81 17.73 9.58
N CYS A 90 -1.52 17.73 10.87
CA CYS A 90 -2.49 17.32 11.88
C CYS A 90 -3.04 18.57 12.58
N ILE A 91 -4.34 18.56 12.85
CA ILE A 91 -5.08 19.52 13.65
C ILE A 91 -5.72 18.74 14.80
N HIS A 92 -5.40 19.13 16.03
CA HIS A 92 -6.03 18.50 17.20
C HIS A 92 -7.39 19.14 17.41
N ASN A 93 -8.45 18.42 17.08
CA ASN A 93 -9.81 18.96 17.11
C ASN A 93 -10.32 19.25 18.55
N ASN A 94 -9.60 18.80 19.58
CA ASN A 94 -9.91 18.99 21.00
C ASN A 94 -9.02 20.05 21.69
N LYS A 95 -8.30 20.88 20.92
CA LYS A 95 -7.40 21.93 21.45
C LYS A 95 -7.82 23.32 20.99
N ASN A 96 -7.49 24.31 21.81
CA ASN A 96 -7.71 25.73 21.52
C ASN A 96 -6.56 26.31 20.69
N GLY A 97 -6.63 27.62 20.40
CA GLY A 97 -5.56 28.34 19.69
C GLY A 97 -5.56 28.02 18.19
N PRO A 98 -4.39 27.84 17.56
CA PRO A 98 -4.28 27.62 16.11
C PRO A 98 -5.09 26.43 15.59
N ASP A 99 -5.29 25.39 16.42
CA ASP A 99 -6.14 24.26 16.07
C ASP A 99 -7.61 24.66 15.92
N LYS A 100 -8.12 25.48 16.85
CA LYS A 100 -9.50 25.98 16.81
C LYS A 100 -9.72 26.93 15.63
N GLU A 101 -8.72 27.74 15.28
CA GLU A 101 -8.75 28.58 14.08
C GLU A 101 -8.84 27.74 12.81
N ALA A 102 -8.07 26.64 12.74
CA ALA A 102 -8.16 25.69 11.63
C ALA A 102 -9.54 25.00 11.55
N LEU A 103 -10.10 24.58 12.69
CA LEU A 103 -11.46 24.03 12.73
C LEU A 103 -12.50 25.01 12.18
N GLN A 104 -12.41 26.28 12.58
CA GLN A 104 -13.30 27.34 12.07
C GLN A 104 -13.15 27.55 10.57
N LEU A 105 -11.91 27.58 10.07
CA LEU A 105 -11.62 27.73 8.65
C LEU A 105 -12.24 26.61 7.80
N PHE A 106 -12.14 25.36 8.27
CA PHE A 106 -12.64 24.18 7.55
C PHE A 106 -14.05 23.76 7.97
N GLN A 107 -14.69 24.50 8.89
CA GLN A 107 -15.99 24.20 9.46
C GLN A 107 -16.08 22.77 10.04
N GLU A 108 -15.00 22.33 10.70
CA GLU A 108 -14.96 21.04 11.39
C GLU A 108 -15.35 21.19 12.86
N ALA A 109 -16.04 20.17 13.37
CA ALA A 109 -16.46 20.14 14.78
C ALA A 109 -15.27 19.85 15.71
N SER A 110 -15.33 20.36 16.94
CA SER A 110 -14.30 20.12 17.96
C SER A 110 -14.46 18.80 18.72
N TRP A 111 -15.31 17.88 18.23
CA TRP A 111 -15.63 16.58 18.83
C TRP A 111 -15.91 15.50 17.76
N ASN A 112 -15.26 15.58 16.60
CA ASN A 112 -15.43 14.59 15.54
C ASN A 112 -14.49 13.40 15.72
N ASN A 113 -14.96 12.22 15.30
CA ASN A 113 -14.08 11.13 14.90
C ASN A 113 -13.12 11.61 13.79
N PRO A 114 -12.04 10.86 13.47
CA PRO A 114 -11.03 11.29 12.52
C PRO A 114 -11.62 11.80 11.20
N VAL A 115 -11.15 12.95 10.72
CA VAL A 115 -11.52 13.48 9.40
C VAL A 115 -10.27 13.78 8.60
N ILE A 116 -10.22 13.28 7.36
CA ILE A 116 -9.20 13.64 6.38
C ILE A 116 -9.79 14.63 5.37
N ARG A 117 -9.09 15.74 5.16
CA ARG A 117 -9.32 16.65 4.04
C ARG A 117 -8.07 16.73 3.17
N ILE A 118 -8.27 16.77 1.86
CA ILE A 118 -7.20 17.02 0.90
C ILE A 118 -7.51 18.35 0.21
N VAL A 119 -6.62 19.31 0.38
CA VAL A 119 -6.84 20.70 -0.05
C VAL A 119 -5.64 21.22 -0.82
N ASP A 120 -5.86 22.19 -1.71
CA ASP A 120 -4.78 22.85 -2.42
C ASP A 120 -3.99 23.82 -1.51
N LYS A 121 -2.96 24.46 -2.08
CA LYS A 121 -2.13 25.47 -1.39
C LYS A 121 -2.90 26.71 -0.91
N ASN A 122 -4.14 26.89 -1.33
CA ASN A 122 -5.04 27.97 -0.92
C ASN A 122 -6.15 27.47 0.01
N PHE A 123 -6.04 26.24 0.52
CA PHE A 123 -7.03 25.56 1.36
C PHE A 123 -8.37 25.29 0.66
N LYS A 124 -8.41 25.34 -0.69
CA LYS A 124 -9.59 24.91 -1.43
C LYS A 124 -9.64 23.38 -1.43
N ASP A 125 -10.80 22.84 -1.06
CA ASP A 125 -11.03 21.40 -1.02
C ASP A 125 -10.93 20.79 -2.43
N ILE A 126 -10.11 19.74 -2.57
CA ILE A 126 -9.87 19.01 -3.83
C ILE A 126 -10.88 17.87 -3.96
N LEU A 127 -11.16 17.17 -2.86
CA LEU A 127 -12.11 16.08 -2.77
C LEU A 127 -12.81 16.18 -1.41
N GLY A 128 -14.10 16.43 -1.37
CA GLY A 128 -14.82 16.68 -0.11
C GLY A 128 -14.52 15.64 0.99
N ARG A 129 -14.51 16.05 2.26
CA ARG A 129 -13.94 15.29 3.40
C ARG A 129 -14.18 13.75 3.42
N LEU A 130 -13.18 13.00 3.86
CA LEU A 130 -13.31 11.58 4.24
C LEU A 130 -13.63 11.51 5.74
N ALA A 131 -14.85 11.09 6.05
CA ALA A 131 -15.35 10.89 7.41
C ALA A 131 -16.25 9.65 7.45
N GLY A 132 -16.25 8.90 8.55
CA GLY A 132 -17.08 7.69 8.70
C GLY A 132 -16.52 6.42 8.04
N ASP A 133 -15.46 6.54 7.24
CA ASP A 133 -14.68 5.41 6.72
C ASP A 133 -13.23 5.51 7.21
N TYR A 134 -12.89 4.64 8.16
CA TYR A 134 -11.59 4.55 8.81
C TYR A 134 -10.80 3.31 8.34
N SER A 135 -11.18 2.73 7.21
CA SER A 135 -10.49 1.58 6.62
C SER A 135 -9.26 2.00 5.83
N GLU A 136 -8.34 1.07 5.60
CA GLU A 136 -7.20 1.32 4.71
C GLU A 136 -7.65 1.56 3.26
N PHE A 137 -8.76 0.92 2.84
CA PHE A 137 -9.37 1.13 1.53
C PHE A 137 -9.90 2.55 1.36
N GLY A 138 -10.64 3.07 2.36
CA GLY A 138 -11.16 4.44 2.32
C GLY A 138 -10.04 5.47 2.15
N LEU A 139 -8.95 5.30 2.90
CA LEU A 139 -7.79 6.19 2.82
C LEU A 139 -7.04 6.09 1.49
N VAL A 140 -6.74 4.88 1.00
CA VAL A 140 -6.02 4.72 -0.28
C VAL A 140 -6.86 5.18 -1.48
N SER A 141 -8.17 4.92 -1.46
CA SER A 141 -9.10 5.38 -2.50
C SER A 141 -9.15 6.91 -2.54
N LYS A 142 -9.15 7.55 -1.36
CA LYS A 142 -9.11 9.01 -1.23
C LYS A 142 -7.80 9.60 -1.77
N ILE A 143 -6.68 8.96 -1.45
CA ILE A 143 -5.34 9.33 -1.97
C ILE A 143 -5.33 9.20 -3.50
N ASN A 144 -5.71 8.05 -4.04
CA ASN A 144 -5.70 7.79 -5.48
C ASN A 144 -6.59 8.76 -6.26
N ALA A 145 -7.81 9.02 -5.76
CA ALA A 145 -8.68 10.03 -6.34
C ALA A 145 -8.05 11.42 -6.34
N ALA A 146 -7.32 11.80 -5.28
CA ALA A 146 -6.69 13.11 -5.20
C ALA A 146 -5.53 13.23 -6.18
N LEU A 147 -4.75 12.16 -6.37
CA LEU A 147 -3.71 12.11 -7.39
C LEU A 147 -4.31 12.36 -8.77
N VAL A 148 -5.41 11.71 -9.12
CA VAL A 148 -6.09 11.90 -10.41
C VAL A 148 -6.55 13.35 -10.61
N VAL A 149 -7.21 13.95 -9.62
CA VAL A 149 -7.66 15.36 -9.71
C VAL A 149 -6.47 16.32 -9.85
N CYS A 150 -5.34 16.01 -9.21
CA CYS A 150 -4.10 16.76 -9.34
C CYS A 150 -3.33 16.48 -10.65
N GLY A 151 -3.87 15.67 -11.57
CA GLY A 151 -3.20 15.30 -12.83
C GLY A 151 -2.03 14.33 -12.67
N ILE A 152 -1.93 13.66 -11.52
CA ILE A 152 -0.89 12.67 -11.21
C ILE A 152 -1.44 11.28 -11.54
N LYS A 153 -0.75 10.55 -12.42
CA LYS A 153 -1.06 9.14 -12.70
C LYS A 153 -0.90 8.32 -11.42
N ILE A 154 -1.88 7.49 -11.10
CA ILE A 154 -1.81 6.58 -9.95
C ILE A 154 -0.60 5.64 -10.13
N PRO A 155 0.36 5.64 -9.18
CA PRO A 155 1.47 4.69 -9.17
C PRO A 155 1.00 3.24 -9.14
N GLY A 156 1.73 2.34 -9.81
CA GLY A 156 1.35 0.92 -9.90
C GLY A 156 1.14 0.28 -8.52
N TYR A 157 2.06 0.50 -7.58
CA TYR A 157 1.94 -0.03 -6.22
C TYR A 157 0.69 0.45 -5.46
N LEU A 158 0.25 1.69 -5.68
CA LEU A 158 -0.98 2.23 -5.06
C LEU A 158 -2.24 1.63 -5.68
N ASN A 159 -2.22 1.36 -6.98
CA ASN A 159 -3.31 0.66 -7.65
C ASN A 159 -3.43 -0.81 -7.19
N LEU A 160 -2.30 -1.48 -6.90
CA LEU A 160 -2.32 -2.81 -6.29
C LEU A 160 -2.83 -2.76 -4.84
N LEU A 161 -2.36 -1.77 -4.07
CA LEU A 161 -2.76 -1.60 -2.67
C LEU A 161 -4.26 -1.34 -2.51
N GLU A 162 -4.84 -0.50 -3.37
CA GLU A 162 -6.29 -0.25 -3.41
C GLU A 162 -7.09 -1.52 -3.69
N GLN A 163 -6.65 -2.36 -4.64
CA GLN A 163 -7.31 -3.63 -4.94
C GLN A 163 -7.22 -4.62 -3.76
N GLU A 164 -6.07 -4.70 -3.10
CA GLU A 164 -5.88 -5.59 -1.95
C GLU A 164 -6.77 -5.15 -0.76
N PHE A 165 -6.81 -3.86 -0.45
CA PHE A 165 -7.68 -3.35 0.61
C PHE A 165 -9.17 -3.42 0.26
N ARG A 166 -9.52 -3.29 -1.02
CA ARG A 166 -10.90 -3.46 -1.47
C ARG A 166 -11.43 -4.83 -1.09
N VAL A 167 -10.71 -5.90 -1.42
CA VAL A 167 -11.17 -7.26 -1.08
C VAL A 167 -11.09 -7.55 0.42
N LYS A 168 -10.18 -6.89 1.15
CA LYS A 168 -10.15 -6.94 2.62
C LYS A 168 -11.43 -6.37 3.23
N GLN A 169 -11.98 -5.29 2.64
CA GLN A 169 -13.20 -4.64 3.15
C GLN A 169 -14.50 -5.28 2.64
N PHE A 170 -14.58 -5.62 1.35
CA PHE A 170 -15.82 -6.07 0.71
C PHE A 170 -15.89 -7.57 0.45
N GLY A 171 -14.81 -8.30 0.75
CA GLY A 171 -14.70 -9.74 0.56
C GLY A 171 -13.99 -10.14 -0.73
N SER A 172 -13.40 -11.34 -0.69
CA SER A 172 -12.80 -12.04 -1.83
C SER A 172 -13.43 -13.43 -1.99
N SER A 173 -13.28 -14.01 -3.18
CA SER A 173 -13.53 -15.44 -3.40
C SER A 173 -12.22 -16.20 -3.58
N GLN A 174 -12.27 -17.52 -3.40
CA GLN A 174 -11.12 -18.39 -3.58
C GLN A 174 -11.44 -19.58 -4.48
N ALA A 175 -10.52 -19.92 -5.39
CA ALA A 175 -10.57 -21.11 -6.22
C ALA A 175 -9.26 -21.90 -6.10
N THR A 176 -9.30 -23.23 -6.20
CA THR A 176 -8.10 -24.08 -6.17
C THR A 176 -8.06 -24.97 -7.39
N PHE A 177 -7.11 -24.73 -8.28
CA PHE A 177 -6.96 -25.48 -9.53
C PHE A 177 -5.80 -26.45 -9.42
N GLY A 178 -6.04 -27.70 -9.82
CA GLY A 178 -4.98 -28.68 -10.04
C GLY A 178 -4.45 -28.63 -11.46
N MET A 179 -3.15 -28.85 -11.62
CA MET A 179 -2.44 -28.80 -12.90
C MET A 179 -1.15 -29.61 -12.86
N TYR A 180 -0.44 -29.69 -14.00
CA TYR A 180 0.87 -30.35 -14.06
C TYR A 180 2.02 -29.54 -13.45
N CYS A 181 2.01 -28.21 -13.59
CA CYS A 181 3.07 -27.33 -13.10
C CYS A 181 2.48 -26.08 -12.43
N PHE A 182 2.49 -26.00 -11.11
CA PHE A 182 1.93 -24.87 -10.37
C PHE A 182 2.68 -23.55 -10.59
N TRP A 183 3.95 -23.58 -11.03
CA TRP A 183 4.71 -22.35 -11.30
C TRP A 183 4.20 -21.69 -12.57
N SER A 184 3.84 -22.50 -13.56
CA SER A 184 3.12 -22.04 -14.74
C SER A 184 1.72 -21.53 -14.38
N GLY A 185 1.06 -22.17 -13.41
CA GLY A 185 -0.20 -21.70 -12.83
C GLY A 185 -0.11 -20.33 -12.18
N GLU A 186 0.81 -20.13 -11.22
CA GLU A 186 1.01 -18.83 -10.56
C GLU A 186 1.35 -17.74 -11.55
N LYS A 187 2.15 -18.04 -12.59
CA LYS A 187 2.40 -17.11 -13.69
C LYS A 187 1.13 -16.75 -14.47
N THR A 188 0.32 -17.75 -14.81
CA THR A 188 -0.88 -17.60 -15.63
C THR A 188 -1.97 -16.81 -14.91
N PHE A 189 -2.24 -17.15 -13.65
CA PHE A 189 -3.30 -16.50 -12.88
C PHE A 189 -2.83 -15.17 -12.28
N GLY A 190 -1.55 -15.06 -11.91
CA GLY A 190 -1.00 -13.86 -11.29
C GLY A 190 -1.13 -12.62 -12.17
N LYS A 191 -1.08 -12.74 -13.50
CA LYS A 191 -1.25 -11.60 -14.43
C LYS A 191 -2.69 -11.10 -14.59
N LEU A 192 -3.70 -11.84 -14.12
CA LEU A 192 -5.10 -11.51 -14.41
C LEU A 192 -5.60 -10.34 -13.57
N ASN A 193 -6.34 -9.43 -14.19
CA ASN A 193 -7.05 -8.37 -13.47
C ASN A 193 -8.13 -8.99 -12.57
N GLY A 194 -8.22 -8.54 -11.32
CA GLY A 194 -9.11 -9.15 -10.32
C GLY A 194 -8.47 -10.29 -9.51
N VAL A 195 -7.36 -10.89 -9.95
CA VAL A 195 -6.60 -11.82 -9.10
C VAL A 195 -5.73 -11.05 -8.12
N ILE A 196 -5.94 -11.31 -6.83
CA ILE A 196 -5.29 -10.64 -5.70
C ILE A 196 -4.06 -11.42 -5.25
N ALA A 197 -4.22 -12.72 -5.00
CA ALA A 197 -3.11 -13.58 -4.58
C ALA A 197 -3.19 -14.95 -5.26
N THR A 198 -2.02 -15.54 -5.49
CA THR A 198 -1.89 -16.95 -5.89
C THR A 198 -1.01 -17.66 -4.86
N ASN A 199 -1.17 -18.96 -4.64
CA ASN A 199 -0.19 -19.76 -3.89
C ASN A 199 -0.05 -21.16 -4.51
N ALA A 200 1.17 -21.49 -4.94
CA ALA A 200 1.55 -22.82 -5.36
C ALA A 200 1.68 -23.78 -4.17
N GLY A 201 1.26 -25.03 -4.37
CA GLY A 201 1.45 -26.10 -3.41
C GLY A 201 0.86 -27.42 -3.86
N PHE A 202 0.71 -28.34 -2.92
CA PHE A 202 0.25 -29.70 -3.15
C PHE A 202 -1.08 -29.93 -2.44
N MET A 203 -2.03 -30.56 -3.12
CA MET A 203 -3.30 -30.99 -2.56
C MET A 203 -3.78 -32.25 -3.29
N GLY A 204 -4.22 -33.26 -2.55
CA GLY A 204 -4.77 -34.50 -3.12
C GLY A 204 -3.82 -35.22 -4.07
N GLY A 205 -2.52 -35.19 -3.79
CA GLY A 205 -1.48 -35.78 -4.66
C GLY A 205 -1.26 -35.04 -5.99
N SER A 206 -1.81 -33.83 -6.15
CA SER A 206 -1.64 -32.99 -7.33
C SER A 206 -0.91 -31.70 -6.97
N GLU A 207 -0.19 -31.13 -7.94
CA GLU A 207 0.19 -29.72 -7.89
C GLU A 207 -1.04 -28.85 -8.08
N VAL A 208 -1.16 -27.83 -7.24
CA VAL A 208 -2.30 -26.91 -7.24
C VAL A 208 -1.86 -25.46 -7.08
N VAL A 209 -2.70 -24.56 -7.57
CA VAL A 209 -2.64 -23.12 -7.25
C VAL A 209 -3.94 -22.72 -6.59
N THR A 210 -3.86 -22.18 -5.38
CA THR A 210 -4.96 -21.45 -4.76
C THR A 210 -4.95 -20.02 -5.27
N ILE A 211 -6.12 -19.48 -5.60
CA ILE A 211 -6.29 -18.15 -6.18
C ILE A 211 -7.30 -17.40 -5.35
N GLN A 212 -6.88 -16.30 -4.74
CA GLN A 212 -7.77 -15.30 -4.16
C GLN A 212 -8.07 -14.24 -5.21
N TYR A 213 -9.35 -13.92 -5.41
CA TYR A 213 -9.77 -12.96 -6.43
C TYR A 213 -10.95 -12.08 -5.97
N ASP A 214 -11.10 -10.92 -6.61
CA ASP A 214 -12.26 -10.04 -6.48
C ASP A 214 -13.38 -10.52 -7.41
N PRO A 215 -14.49 -11.06 -6.87
CA PRO A 215 -15.59 -11.59 -7.68
C PRO A 215 -16.33 -10.50 -8.47
N SER A 216 -16.15 -9.21 -8.16
CA SER A 216 -16.69 -8.10 -8.97
C SER A 216 -15.84 -7.79 -10.21
N LYS A 217 -14.64 -8.38 -10.33
CA LYS A 217 -13.69 -8.15 -11.42
C LYS A 217 -13.46 -9.39 -12.29
N ILE A 218 -13.45 -10.58 -11.69
CA ILE A 218 -13.26 -11.84 -12.41
C ILE A 218 -14.06 -12.96 -11.74
N GLY A 219 -14.73 -13.78 -12.55
CA GLY A 219 -15.54 -14.91 -12.08
C GLY A 219 -14.83 -16.25 -12.16
N LEU A 220 -15.37 -17.25 -11.44
CA LEU A 220 -14.83 -18.63 -11.47
C LEU A 220 -14.83 -19.23 -12.88
N ASP A 221 -15.87 -19.00 -13.67
CA ASP A 221 -15.97 -19.52 -15.04
C ASP A 221 -14.89 -18.95 -15.96
N GLU A 222 -14.54 -17.68 -15.77
CA GLU A 222 -13.46 -17.03 -16.51
C GLU A 222 -12.08 -17.58 -16.10
N LEU A 223 -11.86 -17.79 -14.79
CA LEU A 223 -10.64 -18.46 -14.30
C LEU A 223 -10.50 -19.88 -14.87
N ILE A 224 -11.59 -20.65 -14.92
CA ILE A 224 -11.61 -21.99 -15.56
C ILE A 224 -11.26 -21.87 -17.04
N LYS A 225 -11.93 -20.97 -17.77
CA LYS A 225 -11.71 -20.77 -19.21
C LYS A 225 -10.26 -20.42 -19.52
N ILE A 226 -9.69 -19.45 -18.81
CA ILE A 226 -8.31 -19.02 -18.99
C ILE A 226 -7.35 -20.13 -18.60
N GLY A 227 -7.54 -20.75 -17.44
CA GLY A 227 -6.69 -21.83 -16.95
C GLY A 227 -6.65 -23.02 -17.91
N LYS A 228 -7.79 -23.44 -18.45
CA LYS A 228 -7.85 -24.48 -19.49
C LYS A 228 -7.06 -24.10 -20.74
N SER A 229 -7.25 -22.87 -21.24
CA SER A 229 -6.56 -22.40 -22.45
C SER A 229 -5.03 -22.34 -22.32
N GLN A 230 -4.52 -22.35 -21.08
CA GLN A 230 -3.09 -22.30 -20.76
C GLN A 230 -2.57 -23.61 -20.14
N ASN A 231 -3.37 -24.67 -20.08
CA ASN A 231 -3.05 -25.94 -19.42
C ASN A 231 -2.65 -25.77 -17.93
N THR A 232 -3.33 -24.86 -17.23
CA THR A 232 -3.13 -24.58 -15.79
C THR A 232 -4.41 -24.77 -14.97
N ALA A 233 -5.42 -25.46 -15.50
CA ALA A 233 -6.64 -25.82 -14.78
C ALA A 233 -7.21 -27.14 -15.31
N ASP A 234 -6.61 -28.25 -14.89
CA ASP A 234 -7.05 -29.59 -15.29
C ASP A 234 -8.20 -30.11 -14.42
N ARG A 235 -8.32 -29.58 -13.20
CA ARG A 235 -9.34 -29.97 -12.22
C ARG A 235 -9.57 -28.85 -11.20
N LEU A 236 -10.74 -28.82 -10.62
CA LEU A 236 -11.11 -27.90 -9.54
C LEU A 236 -11.24 -28.65 -8.23
N PHE A 237 -10.62 -28.13 -7.17
CA PHE A 237 -10.79 -28.62 -5.80
C PHE A 237 -11.79 -27.74 -5.05
N THR A 238 -12.98 -28.28 -4.78
CA THR A 238 -14.04 -27.59 -4.03
C THR A 238 -15.00 -28.57 -3.36
N ASN A 239 -15.61 -28.15 -2.26
CA ASN A 239 -16.73 -28.86 -1.63
C ASN A 239 -18.09 -28.40 -2.18
N GLU A 240 -18.11 -27.31 -2.95
CA GLU A 240 -19.33 -26.76 -3.52
C GLU A 240 -19.86 -27.68 -4.62
N ASN A 241 -21.17 -27.89 -4.62
CA ASN A 241 -21.85 -28.63 -5.69
C ASN A 241 -22.05 -27.70 -6.90
N LEU A 242 -20.95 -27.45 -7.61
CA LEU A 242 -20.97 -26.63 -8.81
C LEU A 242 -21.47 -27.46 -10.00
N LYS A 243 -22.42 -26.92 -10.76
CA LYS A 243 -22.97 -27.55 -11.97
C LYS A 243 -21.98 -27.59 -13.16
N ASN A 244 -20.69 -27.37 -12.95
CA ASN A 244 -19.76 -27.01 -14.02
C ASN A 244 -19.11 -28.23 -14.70
N ASN A 245 -19.44 -28.43 -15.98
CA ASN A 245 -19.07 -29.58 -16.82
C ASN A 245 -17.75 -29.38 -17.61
N SER A 246 -16.97 -28.33 -17.33
CA SER A 246 -15.79 -28.00 -18.15
C SER A 246 -14.49 -28.67 -17.70
N ILE A 247 -14.35 -28.99 -16.40
CA ILE A 247 -13.20 -29.69 -15.82
C ILE A 247 -13.67 -30.59 -14.65
N PRO A 248 -12.99 -31.72 -14.38
CA PRO A 248 -13.30 -32.57 -13.23
C PRO A 248 -13.27 -31.82 -11.88
N ILE A 249 -14.29 -32.05 -11.05
CA ILE A 249 -14.33 -31.58 -9.66
C ILE A 249 -13.78 -32.68 -8.74
N LYS A 250 -12.91 -32.29 -7.80
CA LYS A 250 -12.33 -33.15 -6.77
C LYS A 250 -12.60 -32.56 -5.39
N LYS A 251 -12.76 -33.44 -4.39
CA LYS A 251 -12.85 -32.99 -3.00
C LYS A 251 -11.51 -32.40 -2.55
N PRO A 252 -11.49 -31.23 -1.90
CA PRO A 252 -10.28 -30.65 -1.33
C PRO A 252 -9.71 -31.54 -0.22
N SER A 253 -8.40 -31.50 -0.06
CA SER A 253 -7.66 -32.11 1.05
C SER A 253 -6.78 -31.07 1.73
N ALA A 254 -5.96 -31.47 2.71
CA ALA A 254 -4.94 -30.60 3.28
C ALA A 254 -4.05 -30.01 2.16
N PHE A 255 -3.86 -28.69 2.20
CA PHE A 255 -2.95 -27.95 1.33
C PHE A 255 -1.57 -27.89 1.97
N ARG A 256 -0.53 -28.25 1.22
CA ARG A 256 0.87 -28.08 1.62
C ARG A 256 1.54 -27.10 0.66
N GLN A 257 1.89 -25.91 1.16
CA GLN A 257 2.53 -24.87 0.35
C GLN A 257 3.87 -25.33 -0.23
N ASP A 258 4.16 -24.90 -1.45
CA ASP A 258 5.47 -25.04 -2.08
C ASP A 258 6.52 -24.19 -1.34
N PRO A 259 7.66 -24.75 -0.89
CA PRO A 259 8.73 -23.98 -0.27
C PRO A 259 9.31 -22.88 -1.19
N GLU A 260 9.17 -23.04 -2.51
CA GLU A 260 9.60 -22.07 -3.53
C GLU A 260 8.44 -21.31 -4.17
N THR A 261 7.30 -21.15 -3.46
CA THR A 261 6.14 -20.40 -3.98
C THR A 261 6.57 -19.04 -4.55
N LYS A 262 5.88 -18.60 -5.62
CA LYS A 262 6.33 -17.51 -6.47
C LYS A 262 7.72 -17.80 -7.04
N TYR A 263 7.89 -18.95 -7.68
CA TYR A 263 9.19 -19.43 -8.15
C TYR A 263 10.03 -18.38 -8.88
N TYR A 264 9.46 -17.65 -9.83
CA TYR A 264 10.22 -16.65 -10.59
C TYR A 264 10.68 -15.47 -9.70
N LEU A 265 9.86 -15.08 -8.73
CA LEU A 265 10.24 -14.11 -7.70
C LEU A 265 11.29 -14.70 -6.75
N TYR A 266 11.13 -15.96 -6.33
CA TYR A 266 12.04 -16.71 -5.46
C TYR A 266 13.43 -16.91 -6.08
N GLN A 267 13.53 -17.00 -7.40
CA GLN A 267 14.81 -17.08 -8.11
C GLN A 267 15.46 -15.71 -8.35
N SER A 268 14.83 -14.61 -7.90
CA SER A 268 15.33 -13.25 -8.07
C SER A 268 15.70 -12.59 -6.74
N ASP A 269 16.47 -11.51 -6.80
CA ASP A 269 16.81 -10.70 -5.63
C ASP A 269 15.59 -10.02 -4.99
N TYR A 270 14.46 -9.91 -5.70
CA TYR A 270 13.23 -9.37 -5.13
C TYR A 270 12.67 -10.21 -3.99
N LYS A 271 13.05 -11.49 -3.87
CA LYS A 271 12.63 -12.33 -2.74
C LYS A 271 13.03 -11.76 -1.39
N TYR A 272 14.03 -10.88 -1.34
CA TYR A 272 14.49 -10.24 -0.11
C TYR A 272 13.75 -8.94 0.21
N VAL A 273 12.90 -8.44 -0.69
CA VAL A 273 12.18 -7.19 -0.52
C VAL A 273 10.83 -7.47 0.17
N PRO A 274 10.54 -6.85 1.33
CA PRO A 274 9.21 -6.94 1.95
C PRO A 274 8.15 -6.37 1.01
N MET A 275 7.06 -7.10 0.79
CA MET A 275 6.00 -6.72 -0.15
C MET A 275 4.66 -7.35 0.21
N THR A 276 3.57 -6.77 -0.31
CA THR A 276 2.23 -7.35 -0.14
C THR A 276 2.04 -8.63 -0.96
N ALA A 277 0.98 -9.39 -0.65
CA ALA A 277 0.65 -10.61 -1.38
C ALA A 277 0.35 -10.32 -2.86
N MET A 278 -0.33 -9.20 -3.14
CA MET A 278 -0.63 -8.79 -4.50
C MET A 278 0.61 -8.32 -5.25
N GLN A 279 1.51 -7.55 -4.61
CA GLN A 279 2.79 -7.19 -5.21
C GLN A 279 3.60 -8.44 -5.60
N ALA A 280 3.74 -9.41 -4.68
CA ALA A 280 4.45 -10.66 -4.94
C ALA A 280 3.81 -11.47 -6.09
N THR A 281 2.49 -11.54 -6.11
CA THR A 281 1.74 -12.27 -7.15
C THR A 281 1.94 -11.65 -8.54
N LYS A 282 1.82 -10.33 -8.65
CA LYS A 282 1.97 -9.62 -9.92
C LYS A 282 3.42 -9.64 -10.40
N LEU A 283 4.38 -9.41 -9.51
CA LEU A 283 5.79 -9.39 -9.84
C LEU A 283 6.29 -10.77 -10.26
N ASN A 284 5.85 -11.85 -9.59
CA ASN A 284 6.13 -13.22 -10.01
C ASN A 284 5.65 -13.52 -11.44
N ALA A 285 4.44 -13.07 -11.78
CA ALA A 285 3.88 -13.29 -13.11
C ALA A 285 4.64 -12.50 -14.19
N VAL A 286 5.08 -11.27 -13.89
CA VAL A 286 5.91 -10.47 -14.79
C VAL A 286 7.28 -11.12 -15.01
N LEU A 287 7.97 -11.51 -13.94
CA LEU A 287 9.25 -12.20 -14.00
C LEU A 287 9.15 -13.53 -14.76
N GLY A 288 8.05 -14.27 -14.58
CA GLY A 288 7.81 -15.51 -15.32
C GLY A 288 7.59 -15.35 -16.82
N ASN A 289 7.33 -14.12 -17.29
CA ASN A 289 7.29 -13.77 -18.71
C ASN A 289 8.62 -13.16 -19.21
N GLY A 290 9.69 -13.22 -18.40
CA GLY A 290 10.99 -12.63 -18.74
C GLY A 290 11.02 -11.11 -18.69
N LEU A 291 10.01 -10.49 -18.08
CA LEU A 291 9.89 -9.04 -17.95
C LEU A 291 10.29 -8.60 -16.55
N LYS A 292 10.59 -7.30 -16.40
CA LYS A 292 10.83 -6.63 -15.13
C LYS A 292 9.93 -5.41 -15.05
N ASP A 293 9.17 -5.27 -13.96
CA ASP A 293 8.28 -4.12 -13.75
C ASP A 293 8.39 -3.63 -12.30
N ASP A 294 9.30 -2.68 -12.09
CA ASP A 294 9.50 -2.04 -10.78
C ASP A 294 8.29 -1.18 -10.35
N SER A 295 7.34 -0.87 -11.25
CA SER A 295 6.19 0.00 -10.92
C SER A 295 5.23 -0.61 -9.90
N MET A 296 5.33 -1.92 -9.66
CA MET A 296 4.56 -2.65 -8.65
C MET A 296 5.06 -2.40 -7.23
N LEU A 297 6.29 -1.88 -7.09
CA LEU A 297 6.93 -1.59 -5.81
C LEU A 297 6.86 -0.09 -5.51
N SER A 298 6.78 0.25 -4.23
CA SER A 298 6.89 1.64 -3.79
C SER A 298 8.34 2.14 -3.88
N PRO A 299 8.55 3.46 -3.94
CA PRO A 299 9.89 4.03 -3.91
C PRO A 299 10.80 3.53 -2.77
N LYS A 300 10.29 3.35 -1.55
CA LYS A 300 11.06 2.77 -0.42
C LYS A 300 11.41 1.31 -0.67
N GLN A 301 10.51 0.52 -1.25
CA GLN A 301 10.82 -0.87 -1.64
C GLN A 301 11.90 -0.93 -2.72
N ILE A 302 11.85 -0.04 -3.72
CA ILE A 302 12.87 0.07 -4.76
C ILE A 302 14.21 0.53 -4.16
N GLN A 303 14.19 1.51 -3.25
CA GLN A 303 15.38 1.96 -2.55
C GLN A 303 16.00 0.83 -1.72
N TYR A 304 15.17 0.06 -1.00
CA TYR A 304 15.61 -1.11 -0.24
C TYR A 304 16.24 -2.15 -1.17
N TYR A 305 15.56 -2.51 -2.27
CA TYR A 305 16.06 -3.42 -3.29
C TYR A 305 17.44 -3.00 -3.82
N ASN A 306 17.59 -1.73 -4.20
CA ASN A 306 18.86 -1.19 -4.68
C ASN A 306 19.95 -1.26 -3.60
N SER A 307 19.61 -1.07 -2.32
CA SER A 307 20.55 -1.10 -1.20
C SER A 307 21.10 -2.50 -0.88
N ILE A 308 20.44 -3.56 -1.34
CA ILE A 308 20.82 -4.97 -1.08
C ILE A 308 21.43 -5.68 -2.30
N LYS A 309 21.31 -5.09 -3.50
CA LYS A 309 21.68 -5.73 -4.76
C LYS A 309 23.15 -6.18 -4.80
N ASP A 310 24.05 -5.34 -4.28
CA ASP A 310 25.51 -5.55 -4.31
C ASP A 310 26.09 -6.02 -2.98
N LYS A 311 25.25 -6.33 -1.99
CA LYS A 311 25.70 -6.79 -0.66
C LYS A 311 25.82 -8.30 -0.60
N ASP A 312 26.58 -8.80 0.37
CA ASP A 312 26.53 -10.21 0.74
C ASP A 312 25.12 -10.59 1.19
N LYS A 313 24.53 -11.55 0.47
CA LYS A 313 23.14 -12.00 0.64
C LYS A 313 23.02 -13.15 1.63
N SER A 314 24.13 -13.66 2.19
CA SER A 314 24.16 -14.80 3.12
C SER A 314 23.27 -14.61 4.36
N LYS A 315 23.06 -13.36 4.78
CA LYS A 315 22.23 -12.99 5.95
C LYS A 315 20.81 -12.57 5.59
N LEU A 316 20.49 -12.39 4.30
CA LEU A 316 19.17 -11.96 3.88
C LEU A 316 18.19 -13.13 3.88
N LYS A 317 17.00 -12.90 4.43
CA LYS A 317 15.93 -13.90 4.51
C LYS A 317 14.88 -13.62 3.44
N ASN A 318 14.32 -14.69 2.89
CA ASN A 318 13.15 -14.61 2.02
C ASN A 318 11.99 -13.88 2.73
N GLN A 319 11.45 -12.85 2.07
CA GLN A 319 10.34 -12.00 2.52
C GLN A 319 9.02 -12.32 1.81
N ILE A 320 9.00 -13.23 0.83
CA ILE A 320 7.77 -13.64 0.14
C ILE A 320 6.77 -14.18 1.18
N GLY A 321 5.59 -13.54 1.24
CA GLY A 321 4.54 -13.90 2.19
C GLY A 321 4.78 -13.45 3.65
N LYS A 322 5.79 -12.61 3.92
CA LYS A 322 6.06 -12.04 5.25
C LYS A 322 5.46 -10.66 5.47
N GLY A 323 4.83 -10.07 4.45
CA GLY A 323 4.25 -8.74 4.51
C GLY A 323 5.32 -7.65 4.54
N LEU A 324 5.02 -6.56 5.24
CA LEU A 324 5.81 -5.32 5.24
C LEU A 324 6.51 -5.04 6.57
N GLU A 325 6.58 -6.01 7.49
CA GLU A 325 7.07 -5.81 8.86
C GLU A 325 8.54 -5.33 8.92
N ASN A 326 9.33 -5.62 7.88
CA ASN A 326 10.76 -5.30 7.79
C ASN A 326 11.08 -4.18 6.78
N LEU A 327 10.07 -3.43 6.30
CA LEU A 327 10.24 -2.29 5.40
C LEU A 327 10.39 -0.97 6.18
#